data_AF-A0A920H8W7-F1
#
_entry.id   AF-A0A920H8W7-F1
#
_cell.length_a   1.000
_cell.length_b   1.000
_cell.length_c   1.000
_cell.angle_alpha   90.00
_cell.angle_beta   90.00
_cell.angle_gamma   90.00
#
_symmetry.space_group_name_H-M   'P 1'
#
loop_
_entity.id
_entity.type
_entity.pdbx_description
1 polymer ?
#
loop_
_entity_poly.entity_id
_entity_poly.type
_entity_poly.pdbx_seq_one_letter_code
_entity_poly.pdbx_strand_id
1 'polypeptide(L)'
;MKPYKILIFSFIIFCSTVSTYSYTIESDQNMDIINTNLSINTERISNTKYKVTIQSFPQKNKDIVNYKLVFDMKFRDDYESDFAGVCIGPSWENYGPGEFSLNLSVSNNFKNVIFAEHNLADDDGCQNYFYYLRFLEITTEQSKYLVGVATDYAEEYPDAPYVWKLNKLNQIEEIGNSNIEKYSINFELSK
;
A
#
# COMPACT_ATOMS: atom_id res chain seq x y z
N MET A 1 7.04 21.04 -61.21
CA MET A 1 6.39 21.02 -59.88
C MET A 1 7.11 19.98 -59.03
N LYS A 2 7.72 20.37 -57.90
CA LYS A 2 8.42 19.43 -57.00
C LYS A 2 7.40 18.82 -56.03
N PRO A 3 7.46 17.51 -55.71
CA PRO A 3 6.57 16.93 -54.72
C PRO A 3 7.04 17.31 -53.31
N TYR A 4 6.15 17.92 -52.53
CA TYR A 4 6.34 18.13 -51.10
C TYR A 4 6.23 16.77 -50.39
N LYS A 5 7.32 16.32 -49.76
CA LYS A 5 7.27 15.19 -48.81
C LYS A 5 6.67 15.70 -47.51
N ILE A 6 5.40 15.41 -47.26
CA ILE A 6 4.76 15.63 -45.97
C ILE A 6 5.25 14.50 -45.06
N LEU A 7 6.13 14.82 -44.12
CA LEU A 7 6.56 13.91 -43.07
C LEU A 7 5.47 13.94 -41.98
N ILE A 8 4.59 12.95 -41.95
CA ILE A 8 3.62 12.78 -40.86
C ILE A 8 4.39 12.25 -39.66
N PHE A 9 4.71 13.14 -38.71
CA PHE A 9 5.19 12.75 -37.39
C PHE A 9 4.00 12.14 -36.63
N SER A 10 3.94 10.81 -36.60
CA SER A 10 2.99 10.10 -35.73
C SER A 10 3.52 10.19 -34.30
N PHE A 11 2.98 11.13 -33.51
CA PHE A 11 3.20 11.18 -32.08
C PHE A 11 2.49 9.98 -31.44
N ILE A 12 3.24 8.93 -31.10
CA ILE A 12 2.73 7.85 -30.26
C ILE A 12 2.66 8.43 -28.84
N ILE A 13 1.46 8.87 -28.45
CA ILE A 13 1.19 9.29 -27.07
C ILE A 13 1.18 8.00 -26.24
N PHE A 14 2.26 7.74 -25.51
CA PHE A 14 2.21 6.74 -24.43
C PHE A 14 1.24 7.28 -23.37
N CYS A 15 0.04 6.72 -23.33
CA CYS A 15 -0.96 7.05 -22.32
C CYS A 15 -0.60 6.26 -21.05
N SER A 16 0.11 6.90 -20.12
CA SER A 16 0.28 6.36 -18.77
C SER A 16 -1.07 6.41 -18.07
N THR A 17 -1.65 5.25 -17.77
CA THR A 17 -2.87 5.16 -16.95
C THR A 17 -2.47 5.28 -15.48
N VAL A 18 -3.17 6.17 -14.76
CA VAL A 18 -3.05 6.31 -13.31
C VAL A 18 -4.36 5.82 -12.69
N SER A 19 -4.26 4.86 -11.77
CA SER A 19 -5.39 4.42 -10.95
C SER A 19 -5.24 4.97 -9.54
N THR A 20 -6.33 5.48 -8.98
CA THR A 20 -6.35 6.05 -7.62
C THR A 20 -7.31 5.26 -6.74
N TYR A 21 -6.80 4.80 -5.61
CA TYR A 21 -7.56 4.14 -4.55
C TYR A 21 -7.56 5.07 -3.33
N SER A 22 -8.73 5.25 -2.72
CA SER A 22 -8.91 6.16 -1.60
C SER A 22 -9.66 5.46 -0.48
N TYR A 23 -9.09 5.49 0.72
CA TYR A 23 -9.62 4.86 1.92
C TYR A 23 -9.75 5.89 3.03
N THR A 24 -10.82 5.79 3.80
CA THR A 24 -11.00 6.59 5.03
C THR A 24 -10.91 5.64 6.20
N ILE A 25 -9.95 5.91 7.08
CA ILE A 25 -9.74 5.19 8.33
C ILE A 25 -10.25 6.09 9.44
N GLU A 26 -11.24 5.61 10.19
CA GLU A 26 -11.86 6.34 11.28
C GLU A 26 -11.96 5.45 12.51
N SER A 27 -11.78 6.05 13.67
CA SER A 27 -11.98 5.40 14.95
C SER A 27 -13.43 5.47 15.40
N ASP A 28 -13.95 4.42 16.01
CA ASP A 28 -15.31 4.41 16.56
C ASP A 28 -15.42 5.10 17.94
N GLN A 29 -14.30 5.34 18.65
CA GLN A 29 -14.29 5.74 20.07
C GLN A 29 -13.51 7.03 20.40
N ASN A 30 -13.71 8.13 19.67
CA ASN A 30 -13.03 9.43 19.89
C ASN A 30 -11.49 9.35 19.86
N MET A 31 -10.92 8.37 19.16
CA MET A 31 -9.47 8.22 18.96
C MET A 31 -9.03 8.92 17.68
N ASP A 32 -9.24 10.23 17.60
CA ASP A 32 -9.03 11.01 16.38
C ASP A 32 -7.58 10.97 15.85
N ILE A 33 -6.63 10.47 16.64
CA ILE A 33 -5.21 10.33 16.26
C ILE A 33 -4.99 9.32 15.12
N ILE A 34 -5.88 8.32 14.98
CA ILE A 34 -5.79 7.34 13.89
C ILE A 34 -6.58 7.78 12.66
N ASN A 35 -7.44 8.79 12.78
CA ASN A 35 -8.33 9.19 11.70
C ASN A 35 -7.53 9.80 10.55
N THR A 36 -7.59 9.17 9.37
CA THR A 36 -6.83 9.59 8.21
C THR A 36 -7.49 9.16 6.91
N ASN A 37 -7.27 9.92 5.84
CA ASN A 37 -7.53 9.43 4.48
C ASN A 37 -6.22 8.90 3.88
N LEU A 38 -6.25 7.68 3.36
CA LEU A 38 -5.14 7.07 2.65
C LEU A 38 -5.41 7.11 1.15
N SER A 39 -4.49 7.69 0.37
CA SER A 39 -4.52 7.67 -1.09
C SER A 39 -3.37 6.81 -1.61
N ILE A 40 -3.70 5.88 -2.51
CA ILE A 40 -2.75 5.03 -3.22
C ILE A 40 -2.93 5.31 -4.71
N ASN A 41 -1.87 5.77 -5.36
CA ASN A 41 -1.88 6.01 -6.80
C ASN A 41 -0.92 5.02 -7.47
N THR A 42 -1.42 4.22 -8.40
CA THR A 42 -0.61 3.31 -9.20
C THR A 42 -0.48 3.88 -10.61
N GLU A 43 0.75 3.91 -11.13
CA GLU A 43 1.08 4.45 -12.44
C GLU A 43 1.93 3.43 -13.18
N ARG A 44 1.50 3.05 -14.39
CA ARG A 44 2.34 2.27 -15.30
C ARG A 44 3.25 3.20 -16.08
N ILE A 45 4.54 3.21 -15.74
CA ILE A 45 5.56 4.05 -16.39
C ILE A 45 6.02 3.42 -17.70
N SER A 46 6.11 2.09 -17.74
CA SER A 46 6.46 1.33 -18.93
C SER A 46 5.79 -0.04 -18.91
N ASN A 47 6.00 -0.86 -19.93
CA ASN A 47 5.47 -2.21 -19.96
C ASN A 47 5.95 -3.08 -18.79
N THR A 48 7.12 -2.77 -18.22
CA THR A 48 7.72 -3.53 -17.12
C THR A 48 7.71 -2.78 -15.79
N LYS A 49 7.51 -1.46 -15.78
CA LYS A 49 7.73 -0.63 -14.60
C LYS A 49 6.47 0.04 -14.10
N TYR A 50 6.21 -0.14 -12.81
CA TYR A 50 5.17 0.57 -12.07
C TYR A 50 5.78 1.53 -11.07
N LYS A 51 4.99 2.54 -10.74
CA LYS A 51 5.22 3.45 -9.63
C LYS A 51 3.97 3.48 -8.78
N VAL A 52 4.15 3.28 -7.49
CA VAL A 52 3.08 3.40 -6.51
C VAL A 52 3.42 4.56 -5.59
N THR A 53 2.51 5.51 -5.50
CA THR A 53 2.61 6.67 -4.60
C THR A 53 1.55 6.56 -3.53
N ILE A 54 1.98 6.44 -2.28
CA ILE A 54 1.08 6.34 -1.12
C ILE A 54 1.19 7.62 -0.31
N GLN A 55 0.05 8.19 0.06
CA GLN A 55 -0.02 9.37 0.91
C GLN A 55 -1.14 9.25 1.94
N SER A 56 -0.82 9.58 3.18
CA SER A 56 -1.78 9.67 4.29
C SER A 56 -2.12 11.15 4.55
N PHE A 57 -3.40 11.43 4.82
CA PHE A 57 -3.93 12.75 5.14
C PHE A 57 -4.58 12.70 6.53
N PRO A 58 -3.79 12.77 7.62
CA PRO A 58 -4.32 12.76 8.98
C PRO A 58 -5.32 13.89 9.21
N GLN A 59 -6.46 13.56 9.83
CA GLN A 59 -7.40 14.57 10.32
C GLN A 59 -6.79 15.38 11.46
N LYS A 60 -5.99 14.74 12.31
CA LYS A 60 -5.11 15.38 13.31
C LYS A 60 -3.67 14.94 13.08
N ASN A 61 -2.83 15.86 12.62
CA ASN A 61 -1.42 15.58 12.32
C ASN A 61 -0.47 15.95 13.46
N LYS A 62 -0.95 16.71 14.45
CA LYS A 62 -0.13 17.17 15.57
C LYS A 62 0.38 15.94 16.32
N ASP A 63 1.70 15.87 16.48
CA ASP A 63 2.45 14.80 17.15
C ASP A 63 2.63 13.49 16.35
N ILE A 64 2.04 13.35 15.16
CA ILE A 64 2.32 12.19 14.29
C ILE A 64 3.67 12.36 13.62
N VAL A 65 4.57 11.39 13.84
CA VAL A 65 5.90 11.36 13.26
C VAL A 65 5.87 10.64 11.92
N ASN A 66 5.22 9.47 11.85
CA ASN A 66 5.13 8.69 10.63
C ASN A 66 4.02 7.63 10.65
N TYR A 67 3.73 7.11 9.45
CA TYR A 67 2.98 5.87 9.24
C TYR A 67 3.92 4.81 8.66
N LYS A 68 3.94 3.61 9.23
CA LYS A 68 4.54 2.44 8.61
C LYS A 68 3.43 1.56 8.03
N LEU A 69 3.52 1.29 6.73
CA LEU A 69 2.61 0.43 5.99
C LEU A 69 3.38 -0.75 5.43
N VAL A 70 2.80 -1.94 5.51
CA VAL A 70 3.35 -3.15 4.90
C VAL A 70 2.28 -3.77 4.02
N PHE A 71 2.59 -3.96 2.75
CA PHE A 71 1.72 -4.61 1.78
C PHE A 71 2.31 -5.96 1.40
N ASP A 72 1.45 -6.95 1.16
CA ASP A 72 1.83 -8.25 0.61
C ASP A 72 0.84 -8.63 -0.50
N MET A 73 1.32 -9.38 -1.49
CA MET A 73 0.51 -9.94 -2.57
C MET A 73 -0.11 -11.29 -2.19
N LYS A 74 0.51 -12.02 -1.26
CA LYS A 74 0.02 -13.33 -0.81
C LYS A 74 -0.33 -13.31 0.67
N PHE A 75 -1.53 -13.75 0.98
CA PHE A 75 -1.92 -14.01 2.36
C PHE A 75 -1.46 -15.39 2.81
N ARG A 76 -0.91 -15.44 4.02
CA ARG A 76 -0.31 -16.65 4.60
C ARG A 76 -1.29 -17.46 5.44
N ASP A 77 -2.50 -16.94 5.64
CA ASP A 77 -3.52 -17.53 6.51
C ASP A 77 -4.31 -18.68 5.84
N ASP A 78 -4.26 -18.82 4.50
CA ASP A 78 -5.05 -19.81 3.75
C ASP A 78 -4.21 -20.59 2.71
N TYR A 79 -3.06 -21.15 3.13
CA TYR A 79 -2.25 -22.02 2.27
C TYR A 79 -2.92 -23.37 1.94
N GLU A 80 -4.10 -23.66 2.50
CA GLU A 80 -4.82 -24.93 2.29
C GLU A 80 -5.46 -25.01 0.89
N SER A 81 -5.71 -23.88 0.22
CA SER A 81 -6.20 -23.86 -1.16
C SER A 81 -5.50 -22.78 -1.98
N ASP A 82 -4.51 -23.17 -2.80
CA ASP A 82 -4.28 -22.66 -4.17
C ASP A 82 -2.82 -22.88 -4.60
N PHE A 83 -2.58 -24.04 -5.23
CA PHE A 83 -1.35 -24.36 -5.97
C PHE A 83 -1.59 -24.33 -7.50
N ALA A 84 -2.56 -23.54 -7.97
CA ALA A 84 -2.77 -23.31 -9.40
C ALA A 84 -2.05 -22.02 -9.84
N GLY A 85 -0.75 -22.12 -10.10
CA GLY A 85 0.08 -21.01 -10.62
C GLY A 85 0.40 -19.96 -9.54
N VAL A 86 1.68 -19.84 -9.16
CA VAL A 86 2.10 -18.81 -8.22
C VAL A 86 2.26 -17.52 -9.01
N CYS A 87 1.32 -16.57 -8.88
CA CYS A 87 1.60 -15.19 -9.28
C CYS A 87 2.82 -14.73 -8.47
N ILE A 88 3.85 -14.26 -9.16
CA ILE A 88 5.07 -13.74 -8.54
C ILE A 88 4.97 -12.21 -8.48
N GLY A 89 4.45 -11.59 -9.55
CA GLY A 89 4.33 -10.13 -9.61
C GLY A 89 5.67 -9.42 -9.85
N PRO A 90 5.64 -8.08 -9.96
CA PRO A 90 6.86 -7.30 -10.14
C PRO A 90 7.68 -7.28 -8.84
N SER A 91 9.01 -7.15 -8.97
CA SER A 91 9.90 -6.95 -7.82
C SER A 91 9.89 -5.49 -7.40
N TRP A 92 9.66 -5.23 -6.12
CA TRP A 92 9.72 -3.88 -5.55
C TRP A 92 11.16 -3.45 -5.29
N GLU A 93 11.47 -2.17 -5.43
CA GLU A 93 12.83 -1.67 -5.19
C GLU A 93 13.31 -1.98 -3.76
N ASN A 94 14.49 -2.55 -3.61
CA ASN A 94 15.07 -3.01 -2.33
C ASN A 94 14.30 -4.14 -1.64
N TYR A 95 13.29 -4.72 -2.30
CA TYR A 95 12.56 -5.89 -1.85
C TYR A 95 12.50 -6.93 -2.98
N GLY A 96 11.78 -8.02 -2.73
CA GLY A 96 11.47 -9.02 -3.74
C GLY A 96 10.09 -8.80 -4.38
N PRO A 97 9.62 -9.81 -5.12
CA PRO A 97 8.19 -9.94 -5.42
C PRO A 97 7.39 -10.23 -4.14
N GLY A 98 6.21 -9.63 -3.98
CA GLY A 98 5.31 -9.86 -2.84
C GLY A 98 5.35 -8.76 -1.78
N GLU A 99 6.03 -8.98 -0.66
CA GLU A 99 5.98 -8.05 0.48
C GLU A 99 6.87 -6.82 0.26
N PHE A 100 6.34 -5.63 0.58
CA PHE A 100 7.13 -4.41 0.71
C PHE A 100 6.62 -3.53 1.85
N SER A 101 7.50 -2.69 2.37
CA SER A 101 7.15 -1.72 3.41
C SER A 101 7.48 -0.29 3.01
N LEU A 102 6.63 0.64 3.47
CA LEU A 102 6.81 2.06 3.27
C LEU A 102 6.67 2.81 4.60
N ASN A 103 7.52 3.80 4.77
CA ASN A 103 7.42 4.75 5.86
C ASN A 103 6.99 6.12 5.31
N LEU A 104 5.84 6.62 5.75
CA LEU A 104 5.29 7.92 5.37
C LEU A 104 5.63 8.92 6.48
N SER A 105 6.69 9.69 6.34
CA SER A 105 7.15 10.61 7.38
C SER A 105 6.47 11.98 7.30
N VAL A 106 6.32 12.65 8.44
CA VAL A 106 5.85 14.05 8.52
C VAL A 106 6.73 14.99 7.70
N SER A 107 8.04 14.74 7.63
CA SER A 107 9.00 15.54 6.86
C SER A 107 8.72 15.53 5.34
N ASN A 108 8.00 14.53 4.85
CA ASN A 108 7.57 14.44 3.45
C ASN A 108 6.04 14.47 3.33
N ASN A 109 5.35 15.18 4.25
CA ASN A 109 3.89 15.31 4.26
C ASN A 109 3.16 13.96 4.21
N PHE A 110 3.70 12.97 4.92
CA PHE A 110 3.20 11.59 4.97
C PHE A 110 3.02 10.97 3.57
N LYS A 111 3.94 11.27 2.65
CA LYS A 111 3.97 10.72 1.29
C LYS A 111 5.23 9.90 1.07
N ASN A 112 5.10 8.80 0.35
CA ASN A 112 6.25 8.06 -0.16
C ASN A 112 5.93 7.40 -1.51
N VAL A 113 6.96 7.03 -2.24
CA VAL A 113 6.89 6.42 -3.56
C VAL A 113 7.71 5.14 -3.54
N ILE A 114 7.20 4.10 -4.17
CA ILE A 114 7.94 2.87 -4.45
C ILE A 114 7.83 2.52 -5.93
N PHE A 115 8.88 1.92 -6.48
CA PHE A 115 8.89 1.40 -7.84
C PHE A 115 8.88 -0.12 -7.85
N ALA A 116 8.16 -0.69 -8.81
CA ALA A 116 8.16 -2.12 -9.07
C ALA A 116 8.59 -2.38 -10.52
N GLU A 117 9.35 -3.44 -10.75
CA GLU A 117 9.76 -3.84 -12.09
C GLU A 117 9.51 -5.34 -12.32
N HIS A 118 8.85 -5.65 -13.44
CA HIS A 118 8.68 -7.01 -13.92
C HIS A 118 9.96 -7.52 -14.54
N ASN A 119 10.41 -8.69 -14.06
CA ASN A 119 11.32 -9.51 -14.80
C ASN A 119 10.55 -10.25 -15.90
N LEU A 120 10.77 -9.87 -17.17
CA LEU A 120 10.10 -10.48 -18.33
C LEU A 120 10.45 -11.96 -18.55
N ALA A 121 11.48 -12.47 -17.87
CA ALA A 121 11.82 -13.90 -17.89
C ALA A 121 10.86 -14.75 -17.02
N ASP A 122 10.16 -14.13 -16.08
CA ASP A 122 9.24 -14.77 -15.16
C ASP A 122 7.80 -14.61 -15.68
N ASP A 123 7.41 -15.45 -16.65
CA ASP A 123 6.01 -15.53 -17.08
C ASP A 123 5.21 -16.33 -16.06
N ASP A 124 4.65 -15.62 -15.08
CA ASP A 124 3.78 -16.17 -14.05
C ASP A 124 2.32 -16.35 -14.52
N GLY A 125 2.01 -16.03 -15.79
CA GLY A 125 0.67 -16.18 -16.36
C GLY A 125 -0.40 -15.21 -15.82
N CYS A 126 -0.07 -14.41 -14.81
CA CYS A 126 -1.02 -13.51 -14.15
C CYS A 126 -1.14 -12.18 -14.89
N GLN A 127 -2.37 -11.66 -15.00
CA GLN A 127 -2.65 -10.36 -15.61
C GLN A 127 -2.78 -9.24 -14.58
N ASN A 128 -3.23 -9.58 -13.37
CA ASN A 128 -3.49 -8.62 -12.30
C ASN A 128 -2.78 -9.09 -11.04
N TYR A 129 -2.22 -8.14 -10.28
CA TYR A 129 -1.54 -8.37 -9.02
C TYR A 129 -2.20 -7.52 -7.94
N PHE A 130 -2.78 -8.17 -6.93
CA PHE A 130 -3.47 -7.50 -5.83
C PHE A 130 -2.55 -7.43 -4.61
N TYR A 131 -2.37 -6.23 -4.08
CA TYR A 131 -1.56 -5.99 -2.89
C TYR A 131 -2.45 -5.48 -1.77
N TYR A 132 -2.36 -6.11 -0.62
CA TYR A 132 -3.21 -5.81 0.52
C TYR A 132 -2.40 -5.29 1.69
N LEU A 133 -2.92 -4.29 2.38
CA LEU A 133 -2.29 -3.77 3.59
C LEU A 133 -2.38 -4.82 4.70
N ARG A 134 -1.24 -5.29 5.18
CA ARG A 134 -1.10 -6.28 6.27
C ARG A 134 -0.84 -5.64 7.63
N PHE A 135 -0.07 -4.55 7.64
CA PHE A 135 0.27 -3.81 8.85
C PHE A 135 0.12 -2.31 8.64
N LEU A 136 -0.58 -1.68 9.57
CA LEU A 136 -0.65 -0.22 9.68
C LEU A 136 -0.22 0.19 11.09
N GLU A 137 0.91 0.89 11.18
CA GLU A 137 1.41 1.46 12.42
C GLU A 137 1.50 2.97 12.29
N ILE A 138 0.96 3.69 13.27
CA ILE A 138 1.04 5.15 13.37
C ILE A 138 1.94 5.48 14.55
N THR A 139 3.11 6.06 14.28
CA THR A 139 4.04 6.50 15.32
C THR A 139 3.81 7.97 15.64
N THR A 140 3.57 8.26 16.91
CA THR A 140 3.58 9.62 17.45
C THR A 140 4.85 9.89 18.27
N GLU A 141 5.04 11.11 18.73
CA GLU A 141 6.15 11.46 19.65
C GLU A 141 6.13 10.66 20.96
N GLN A 142 4.96 10.12 21.34
CA GLN A 142 4.76 9.49 22.65
C GLN A 142 4.39 8.02 22.61
N SER A 143 3.79 7.54 21.52
CA SER A 143 3.19 6.21 21.46
C SER A 143 3.15 5.70 20.03
N LYS A 144 2.89 4.41 19.89
CA LYS A 144 2.54 3.80 18.61
C LYS A 144 1.10 3.31 18.65
N TYR A 145 0.43 3.38 17.52
CA TYR A 145 -0.92 2.87 17.35
C TYR A 145 -0.86 1.80 16.26
N LEU A 146 -1.19 0.56 16.61
CA LEU A 146 -1.28 -0.56 15.68
C LEU A 146 -2.74 -0.66 15.28
N VAL A 147 -3.03 -0.46 13.99
CA VAL A 147 -4.38 -0.50 13.45
C VAL A 147 -4.55 -1.84 12.75
N GLY A 148 -5.54 -2.61 13.19
CA GLY A 148 -5.84 -3.91 12.63
C GLY A 148 -6.36 -3.81 11.20
N VAL A 149 -5.81 -4.64 10.32
CA VAL A 149 -6.18 -4.70 8.90
C VAL A 149 -6.42 -6.16 8.49
N ALA A 150 -5.36 -6.96 8.41
CA ALA A 150 -5.41 -8.38 8.08
C ALA A 150 -4.02 -8.97 8.38
N THR A 151 -3.80 -9.50 9.58
CA THR A 151 -2.50 -10.05 10.00
C THR A 151 -2.59 -11.54 10.31
N ASP A 152 -1.53 -12.28 10.00
CA ASP A 152 -1.30 -13.70 10.34
C ASP A 152 -0.59 -13.87 11.70
N TYR A 153 -0.07 -12.78 12.26
CA TYR A 153 0.68 -12.79 13.53
C TYR A 153 -0.21 -12.34 14.68
N ALA A 154 -1.16 -13.20 15.04
CA ALA A 154 -1.93 -13.04 16.27
C ALA A 154 -0.96 -12.78 17.45
N GLU A 155 -1.32 -11.83 18.32
CA GLU A 155 -0.56 -11.38 19.50
C GLU A 155 0.54 -10.32 19.26
N GLU A 156 1.06 -10.15 18.04
CA GLU A 156 2.03 -9.06 17.74
C GLU A 156 1.34 -7.80 17.18
N TYR A 157 0.26 -8.00 16.42
CA TYR A 157 -0.58 -6.93 15.86
C TYR A 157 -2.06 -7.25 16.07
N PRO A 158 -2.94 -6.24 16.24
CA PRO A 158 -4.37 -6.46 16.23
C PRO A 158 -4.81 -6.88 14.83
N ASP A 159 -5.86 -7.70 14.79
CA ASP A 159 -6.60 -7.95 13.58
C ASP A 159 -7.75 -6.92 13.43
N ALA A 160 -8.25 -6.70 12.22
CA ALA A 160 -9.38 -5.79 12.04
C ALA A 160 -10.61 -6.27 12.83
N PRO A 161 -11.38 -5.38 13.48
CA PRO A 161 -11.29 -3.90 13.41
C PRO A 161 -10.44 -3.26 14.53
N TYR A 162 -9.75 -4.05 15.36
CA TYR A 162 -9.17 -3.60 16.62
C TYR A 162 -7.99 -2.65 16.43
N VAL A 163 -7.80 -1.79 17.42
CA VAL A 163 -6.70 -0.81 17.50
C VAL A 163 -6.02 -0.94 18.85
N TRP A 164 -4.71 -1.12 18.81
CA TRP A 164 -3.87 -1.21 20.00
C TRP A 164 -2.95 -0.01 20.11
N LYS A 165 -2.72 0.47 21.32
CA LYS A 165 -1.73 1.49 21.64
C LYS A 165 -0.56 0.87 22.37
N LEU A 166 0.64 1.15 21.90
CA LEU A 166 1.88 0.82 22.59
C LEU A 166 2.43 2.10 23.22
N ASN A 167 2.50 2.12 24.54
CA ASN A 167 3.08 3.23 25.29
C ASN A 167 4.63 3.18 25.26
N LYS A 168 5.32 4.16 25.86
CA LYS A 168 6.80 4.23 25.88
C LYS A 168 7.49 3.05 26.58
N LEU A 169 6.75 2.27 27.37
CA LEU A 169 7.23 1.07 28.05
C LEU A 169 6.94 -0.20 27.23
N ASN A 170 6.48 -0.08 25.98
CA ASN A 170 6.04 -1.16 25.10
C ASN A 170 4.91 -2.02 25.68
N GLN A 171 4.09 -1.45 26.55
CA GLN A 171 2.88 -2.12 27.04
C GLN A 171 1.73 -1.89 26.06
N ILE A 172 1.02 -2.97 25.74
CA ILE A 172 -0.13 -2.97 24.84
C ILE A 172 -1.39 -2.60 25.62
N GLU A 173 -2.11 -1.60 25.13
CA GLU A 173 -3.44 -1.20 25.58
C GLU A 173 -4.40 -1.34 24.40
N GLU A 174 -5.44 -2.17 24.52
CA GLU A 174 -6.54 -2.15 23.55
C GLU A 174 -7.35 -0.87 23.76
N ILE A 175 -7.41 -0.02 22.75
CA ILE A 175 -7.97 1.33 22.86
C ILE A 175 -9.28 1.51 22.07
N GLY A 176 -9.65 0.54 21.25
CA GLY A 176 -10.96 0.46 20.60
C GLY A 176 -10.87 -0.07 19.17
N ASN A 177 -11.82 0.34 18.33
CA ASN A 177 -11.98 -0.17 16.97
C ASN A 177 -11.88 0.93 15.92
N SER A 178 -11.59 0.52 14.70
CA SER A 178 -11.70 1.34 13.48
C SER A 178 -12.78 0.81 12.56
N ASN A 179 -13.15 1.60 11.56
CA ASN A 179 -14.07 1.21 10.49
C ASN A 179 -13.46 0.22 9.46
N ILE A 180 -12.21 -0.23 9.66
CA ILE A 180 -11.52 -1.11 8.71
C ILE A 180 -12.10 -2.53 8.82
N GLU A 181 -12.55 -3.05 7.68
CA GLU A 181 -12.85 -4.47 7.52
C GLU A 181 -11.60 -5.23 7.04
N LYS A 182 -11.52 -6.53 7.35
CA LYS A 182 -10.44 -7.38 6.87
C LYS A 182 -10.28 -7.29 5.35
N TYR A 183 -9.04 -7.11 4.90
CA TYR A 183 -8.68 -7.06 3.46
C TYR A 183 -9.23 -5.86 2.68
N SER A 184 -9.88 -4.90 3.34
CA SER A 184 -10.53 -3.77 2.68
C SER A 184 -9.57 -2.77 2.03
N ILE A 185 -8.35 -2.62 2.56
CA ILE A 185 -7.33 -1.70 2.03
C ILE A 185 -6.38 -2.48 1.10
N ASN A 186 -6.48 -2.21 -0.19
CA ASN A 186 -5.69 -2.89 -1.23
C ASN A 186 -5.45 -2.00 -2.46
N PHE A 187 -4.66 -2.49 -3.41
CA PHE A 187 -4.58 -1.91 -4.76
C PHE A 187 -4.23 -2.99 -5.78
N GLU A 188 -4.45 -2.68 -7.04
CA GLU A 188 -4.17 -3.58 -8.16
C GLU A 188 -3.08 -2.99 -9.08
N LEU A 189 -2.20 -3.86 -9.57
CA LEU A 189 -1.34 -3.61 -10.73
C LEU A 189 -1.77 -4.51 -11.88
N SER A 190 -2.20 -3.93 -13.00
CA SER A 190 -2.61 -4.66 -14.20
C SER A 190 -1.52 -4.58 -15.28
N LYS A 191 -1.22 -5.73 -15.90
CA LYS A 191 -0.16 -5.95 -16.90
C LYS A 191 -0.46 -5.36 -18.28
#